data_AF-A0A448YJ52-F1
#
_entry.id   AF-A0A448YJ52-F1
#
_cell.length_a   1.000
_cell.length_b   1.000
_cell.length_c   1.000
_cell.angle_alpha   90.00
_cell.angle_beta   90.00
_cell.angle_gamma   90.00
#
_symmetry.space_group_name_H-M   'P 1'
#
loop_
_entity.id
_entity.type
_entity.pdbx_description
1 polymer ?
#
loop_
_entity_poly.entity_id
_entity_poly.type
_entity_poly.pdbx_seq_one_letter_code
_entity_poly.pdbx_strand_id
1 'polypeptide(L)'
;MELPMWLADILAVCAAQNDDGIDNAEENAETQAFIRLIEPEFFSKQFLNFIKSDTLKVNLAPFAYYYKIVAKWSYMFNDTELVELISKMFVARASEINGLSYKLNDQFSGDNQEFLNGLENFEKRLFKMSHLSYKDMNNWIAKG
;
A
#
# COMPACT_ATOMS: atom_id res chain seq x y z
N MET A 1 -6.72 16.39 15.46
CA MET A 1 -7.02 17.33 14.36
C MET A 1 -6.79 16.57 13.06
N GLU A 2 -7.72 16.66 12.11
CA GLU A 2 -7.55 16.01 10.81
C GLU A 2 -6.78 16.94 9.88
N LEU A 3 -5.69 16.44 9.30
CA LEU A 3 -4.85 17.20 8.37
C LEU A 3 -4.80 16.50 7.01
N PRO A 4 -4.83 17.24 5.90
CA PRO A 4 -4.53 16.67 4.59
C PRO A 4 -3.10 16.12 4.54
N MET A 5 -2.93 14.95 3.93
CA MET A 5 -1.63 14.24 3.87
C MET A 5 -0.49 15.10 3.31
N TRP A 6 -0.76 15.94 2.29
CA TRP A 6 0.26 16.79 1.68
C TRP A 6 0.81 17.85 2.63
N LEU A 7 -0.01 18.35 3.55
CA LEU A 7 0.41 19.34 4.54
C LEU A 7 1.11 18.66 5.71
N ALA A 8 0.61 17.50 6.13
CA ALA A 8 1.24 16.68 7.17
C ALA A 8 2.67 16.28 6.80
N ASP A 9 2.89 15.93 5.54
CA ASP A 9 4.21 15.61 4.97
C ASP A 9 5.19 16.77 5.15
N ILE A 10 4.80 17.98 4.72
CA ILE A 10 5.63 19.19 4.84
C ILE A 10 5.92 19.52 6.30
N LEU A 11 4.91 19.51 7.17
CA LEU A 11 5.06 19.92 8.57
C LEU A 11 5.88 18.95 9.41
N ALA A 12 5.94 17.69 9.00
CA ALA A 12 6.75 16.71 9.69
C ALA A 12 8.18 16.62 9.16
N VAL A 13 8.41 16.97 7.88
CA VAL A 13 9.76 17.08 7.30
C VAL A 13 10.41 18.41 7.68
N CYS A 14 9.65 19.50 7.77
CA CYS A 14 10.13 20.78 8.27
C CYS A 14 10.40 20.65 9.78
N ALA A 15 11.63 20.35 10.15
CA ALA A 15 12.10 20.55 11.52
C ALA A 15 11.93 22.03 11.89
N ALA A 16 11.53 22.31 13.13
CA ALA A 16 11.67 23.65 13.68
C ALA A 16 13.16 24.01 13.62
N GLN A 17 13.55 24.87 12.68
CA GLN A 17 14.80 25.60 12.82
C GLN A 17 14.60 26.51 14.01
N ASN A 18 14.95 26.02 15.20
CA ASN A 18 15.10 26.86 16.36
C ASN A 18 16.24 27.82 16.05
N ASP A 19 15.89 29.05 15.71
CA ASP A 19 16.79 30.21 15.78
C ASP A 19 17.03 30.52 17.26
N ASP A 20 17.61 29.57 17.99
CA ASP A 20 18.09 29.78 19.34
C ASP A 20 19.55 30.24 19.22
N GLY A 21 19.70 31.52 18.85
CA GLY A 21 20.87 32.26 19.28
C GLY A 21 20.85 32.30 20.80
N ILE A 22 21.61 31.41 21.45
CA ILE A 22 22.37 31.62 22.69
C ILE A 22 22.98 30.26 23.07
N ASP A 23 24.31 30.24 23.02
CA ASP A 23 25.25 29.41 23.77
C ASP A 23 24.62 28.49 24.84
N ASN A 24 24.68 27.18 24.65
CA ASN A 24 25.37 26.21 25.52
C ASN A 24 25.03 24.76 25.12
N ALA A 25 26.03 23.90 25.26
CA ALA A 25 26.05 22.51 24.83
C ALA A 25 24.95 21.63 25.43
N GLU A 26 24.34 20.79 24.60
CA GLU A 26 24.06 19.37 24.89
C GLU A 26 23.77 18.63 23.57
N GLU A 27 24.62 17.66 23.26
CA GLU A 27 24.54 16.76 22.11
C GLU A 27 23.30 15.87 22.23
N ASN A 28 22.12 16.31 21.76
CA ASN A 28 20.96 15.49 21.38
C ASN A 28 19.83 16.40 20.86
N ALA A 29 20.12 17.20 19.84
CA ALA A 29 19.07 17.93 19.13
C ALA A 29 18.32 16.95 18.22
N GLU A 30 17.44 16.13 18.80
CA GLU A 30 16.35 15.51 18.06
C GLU A 30 15.60 16.65 17.38
N THR A 31 15.74 16.78 16.05
CA THR A 31 14.98 17.73 15.25
C THR A 31 13.49 17.57 15.56
N GLN A 32 12.95 18.43 16.41
CA GLN A 32 11.57 18.33 16.86
C GLN A 32 10.65 18.71 15.69
N ALA A 33 9.99 17.71 15.11
CA ALA A 33 8.94 17.92 14.12
C ALA A 33 7.77 18.68 14.76
N PHE A 34 7.15 19.61 14.02
CA PHE A 34 6.02 20.42 14.53
C PHE A 34 4.79 19.58 14.89
N ILE A 35 4.64 18.41 14.27
CA ILE A 35 3.48 17.53 14.44
C ILE A 35 3.96 16.09 14.62
N ARG A 36 3.34 15.39 15.58
CA ARG A 36 3.42 13.93 15.68
C ARG A 36 2.21 13.32 14.99
N LEU A 37 2.43 12.56 13.93
CA LEU A 37 1.36 11.81 13.27
C LEU A 37 0.97 10.60 14.10
N ILE A 38 -0.33 10.40 14.22
CA ILE A 38 -0.90 9.19 14.81
C ILE A 38 -0.90 8.11 13.73
N GLU A 39 -0.49 6.91 14.11
CA GLU A 39 -0.48 5.75 13.21
C GLU A 39 -1.92 5.39 12.78
N PRO A 40 -2.19 5.33 11.46
CA PRO A 40 -3.47 4.87 10.94
C PRO A 40 -3.82 3.43 11.36
N GLU A 41 -5.11 3.12 11.50
CA GLU A 41 -5.60 1.80 11.92
C GLU A 41 -5.12 0.63 11.02
N PHE A 42 -4.91 0.90 9.73
CA PHE A 42 -4.39 -0.09 8.77
C PHE A 42 -2.87 -0.31 8.84
N PHE A 43 -2.17 0.32 9.78
CA PHE A 43 -0.81 -0.06 10.19
C PHE A 43 -0.78 -0.75 11.56
N SER A 44 -1.94 -0.92 12.20
CA SER A 44 -2.01 -1.62 13.48
C SER A 44 -1.27 -2.96 13.44
N LYS A 45 -0.59 -3.28 14.56
CA LYS A 45 0.17 -4.54 14.69
C LYS A 45 -0.66 -5.77 14.35
N GLN A 46 -1.96 -5.74 14.65
CA GLN A 46 -2.90 -6.81 14.30
C GLN A 46 -3.01 -6.97 12.78
N PHE A 47 -3.18 -5.87 12.04
CA PHE A 47 -3.28 -5.90 10.59
C PHE A 47 -1.96 -6.32 9.94
N LEU A 48 -0.82 -5.82 10.41
CA LEU A 48 0.50 -6.23 9.90
C LEU A 48 0.79 -7.72 10.18
N ASN A 49 0.39 -8.22 11.35
CA ASN A 49 0.52 -9.65 11.66
C ASN A 49 -0.40 -10.51 10.79
N PHE A 50 -1.61 -10.02 10.49
CA PHE A 50 -2.52 -10.69 9.57
C PHE A 50 -1.91 -10.79 8.17
N ILE A 51 -1.35 -9.69 7.64
CA ILE A 51 -0.62 -9.69 6.36
C ILE A 51 0.55 -10.70 6.37
N LYS A 52 1.31 -10.75 7.46
CA LYS A 52 2.41 -11.72 7.62
C LYS A 52 1.91 -13.17 7.58
N SER A 53 0.72 -13.43 8.10
CA SER A 53 0.15 -14.79 8.17
C SER A 53 -0.48 -15.26 6.86
N ASP A 54 -1.25 -14.41 6.20
CA ASP A 54 -1.93 -14.70 4.93
C ASP A 54 -2.06 -13.42 4.12
N THR A 55 -1.30 -13.32 3.03
CA THR A 55 -1.28 -12.14 2.15
C THR A 55 -2.47 -12.10 1.18
N LEU A 56 -3.11 -13.24 0.92
CA LEU A 56 -4.17 -13.35 -0.09
C LEU A 56 -5.53 -12.99 0.48
N LYS A 57 -5.81 -13.38 1.73
CA LYS A 57 -7.09 -13.09 2.41
C LYS A 57 -7.22 -11.66 2.94
N VAL A 58 -6.23 -10.80 2.69
CA VAL A 58 -6.29 -9.39 3.08
C VAL A 58 -7.30 -8.64 2.22
N ASN A 59 -8.28 -8.02 2.89
CA ASN A 59 -9.26 -7.15 2.27
C ASN A 59 -8.75 -5.69 2.25
N LEU A 60 -8.29 -5.25 1.08
CA LEU A 60 -7.82 -3.88 0.83
C LEU A 60 -8.91 -2.98 0.23
N ALA A 61 -10.12 -3.51 -0.04
CA ALA A 61 -11.19 -2.75 -0.68
C ALA A 61 -11.63 -1.49 0.09
N PRO A 62 -11.68 -1.47 1.44
CA PRO A 62 -11.95 -0.24 2.19
C PRO A 62 -10.89 0.85 1.98
N PHE A 63 -9.66 0.45 1.67
CA PHE A 63 -8.50 1.33 1.54
C PHE A 63 -8.19 1.57 0.06
N ALA A 64 -8.96 2.47 -0.55
CA ALA A 64 -8.96 2.73 -1.99
C ALA A 64 -7.59 3.12 -2.62
N TYR A 65 -6.62 3.55 -1.79
CA TYR A 65 -5.27 4.00 -2.18
C TYR A 65 -4.17 3.46 -1.26
N TYR A 66 -4.34 2.25 -0.72
CA TYR A 66 -3.42 1.65 0.26
C TYR A 66 -1.95 1.71 -0.19
N TYR A 67 -1.57 1.18 -1.35
CA TYR A 67 -0.16 1.17 -1.79
C TYR A 67 0.45 2.58 -1.91
N LYS A 68 -0.35 3.57 -2.34
CA LYS A 68 0.13 4.96 -2.44
C LYS A 68 0.37 5.58 -1.07
N ILE A 69 -0.51 5.29 -0.12
CA ILE A 69 -0.38 5.78 1.26
C ILE A 69 0.83 5.13 1.92
N VAL A 70 0.99 3.81 1.79
CA VAL A 70 2.17 3.08 2.29
C VAL A 70 3.45 3.67 1.72
N ALA A 71 3.53 3.87 0.40
CA ALA A 71 4.73 4.43 -0.21
C ALA A 71 5.12 5.80 0.36
N LYS A 72 4.13 6.69 0.59
CA LYS A 72 4.38 7.99 1.21
C LYS A 72 4.76 7.87 2.69
N TRP A 73 4.07 7.01 3.43
CA TRP A 73 4.32 6.80 4.86
C TRP A 73 5.72 6.21 5.10
N SER A 74 6.08 5.17 4.36
CA SER A 74 7.41 4.56 4.42
C SER A 74 8.51 5.54 4.00
N TYR A 75 8.26 6.40 3.01
CA TYR A 75 9.22 7.44 2.64
C TYR A 75 9.43 8.47 3.76
N MET A 76 8.34 8.87 4.41
CA MET A 76 8.34 9.86 5.47
C MET A 76 9.07 9.38 6.75
N PHE A 77 8.87 8.12 7.14
CA PHE A 77 9.46 7.53 8.34
C PHE A 77 10.69 6.65 8.08
N ASN A 78 11.09 6.51 6.81
CA ASN A 78 12.16 5.63 6.35
C ASN A 78 12.04 4.17 6.88
N ASP A 79 10.80 3.67 6.97
CA ASP A 79 10.51 2.32 7.48
C ASP A 79 10.72 1.27 6.39
N THR A 80 11.88 0.63 6.41
CA THR A 80 12.27 -0.41 5.45
C THR A 80 11.56 -1.74 5.68
N GLU A 81 11.21 -2.06 6.93
CA GLU A 81 10.56 -3.33 7.27
C GLU A 81 9.13 -3.39 6.71
N LEU A 82 8.41 -2.27 6.83
CA LEU A 82 7.09 -2.11 6.24
C LEU A 82 7.15 -2.24 4.72
N VAL A 83 8.12 -1.62 4.06
CA VAL A 83 8.30 -1.72 2.60
C VAL A 83 8.53 -3.16 2.17
N GLU A 84 9.38 -3.91 2.89
CA GLU A 84 9.64 -5.32 2.56
C GLU A 84 8.39 -6.17 2.71
N LEU A 85 7.64 -6.01 3.80
CA LEU A 85 6.40 -6.75 4.05
C LEU A 85 5.35 -6.49 2.97
N ILE A 86 5.11 -5.22 2.65
CA ILE A 86 4.11 -4.84 1.65
C ILE A 86 4.56 -5.24 0.24
N SER A 87 5.86 -5.20 -0.06
CA SER A 87 6.39 -5.71 -1.33
C SER A 87 6.17 -7.21 -1.49
N LYS A 88 6.38 -8.00 -0.43
CA LYS A 88 6.09 -9.45 -0.44
C LYS A 88 4.60 -9.72 -0.68
N MET A 89 3.72 -8.99 0.02
CA MET A 89 2.28 -9.09 -0.16
C MET A 89 1.87 -8.72 -1.60
N PHE A 90 2.41 -7.62 -2.13
CA PHE A 90 2.13 -7.16 -3.49
C PHE A 90 2.50 -8.21 -4.55
N VAL A 91 3.69 -8.82 -4.44
CA VAL A 91 4.14 -9.86 -5.37
C VAL A 91 3.24 -11.10 -5.32
N ALA A 92 2.90 -11.57 -4.11
CA ALA A 92 2.01 -12.73 -3.94
C ALA A 92 0.63 -12.48 -4.56
N ARG A 93 0.05 -11.30 -4.31
CA ARG A 93 -1.26 -10.91 -4.84
C ARG A 93 -1.22 -10.67 -6.35
N ALA A 94 -0.15 -10.07 -6.88
CA ALA A 94 0.03 -9.89 -8.32
C ALA A 94 0.10 -11.23 -9.07
N SER A 95 0.76 -12.24 -8.47
CA SER A 95 0.78 -13.61 -9.02
C SER A 95 -0.63 -14.21 -9.08
N GLU A 96 -1.42 -14.04 -8.02
CA GLU A 96 -2.79 -14.53 -7.97
C GLU A 96 -3.70 -13.82 -8.98
N ILE A 97 -3.61 -12.49 -9.05
CA ILE A 97 -4.31 -11.67 -10.05
C ILE A 97 -4.00 -12.16 -11.47
N ASN A 98 -2.74 -12.48 -11.76
CA ASN A 98 -2.33 -13.00 -13.05
C ASN A 98 -2.96 -14.38 -13.33
N GLY A 99 -2.94 -15.28 -12.33
CA GLY A 99 -3.58 -16.59 -12.42
C GLY A 99 -5.07 -16.50 -12.73
N LEU A 100 -5.80 -15.63 -12.03
CA LEU A 100 -7.24 -15.39 -12.24
C LEU A 100 -7.53 -14.69 -13.58
N SER A 101 -6.64 -13.82 -14.04
CA SER A 101 -6.78 -13.12 -15.32
C SER A 101 -6.77 -14.10 -16.51
N TYR A 102 -5.96 -15.16 -16.42
CA TYR A 102 -5.88 -16.21 -17.44
C TYR A 102 -7.09 -17.17 -17.41
N LYS A 103 -7.56 -17.56 -16.22
CA LYS A 103 -8.64 -18.53 -16.05
C LYS A 103 -10.03 -17.89 -16.22
N LEU A 104 -10.52 -17.76 -17.45
CA LEU A 104 -11.79 -17.07 -17.75
C LEU A 104 -13.04 -17.60 -17.02
N ASN A 105 -13.07 -18.89 -16.65
CA ASN A 105 -14.25 -19.51 -16.04
C ASN A 105 -14.17 -19.68 -14.51
N ASP A 106 -12.98 -19.62 -13.92
CA ASP A 106 -12.73 -19.91 -12.49
C ASP A 106 -12.83 -18.66 -11.60
N GLN A 107 -13.06 -17.48 -12.20
CA GLN A 107 -13.08 -16.19 -11.50
C GLN A 107 -14.24 -16.03 -10.52
N PHE A 108 -15.33 -16.76 -10.76
CA PHE A 108 -16.57 -16.68 -9.98
C PHE A 108 -16.72 -17.84 -8.98
N SER A 109 -15.68 -18.66 -8.81
CA SER A 109 -15.58 -19.59 -7.69
C SER A 109 -15.50 -18.78 -6.38
N GLY A 110 -16.25 -19.17 -5.35
CA GLY A 110 -16.51 -18.34 -4.16
C GLY A 110 -15.28 -17.66 -3.55
N ASP A 111 -14.21 -18.41 -3.32
CA ASP A 111 -12.96 -17.88 -2.74
C ASP A 111 -12.26 -16.87 -3.66
N ASN A 112 -12.31 -17.09 -4.98
CA ASN A 112 -11.74 -16.17 -5.97
C ASN A 112 -12.56 -14.89 -6.07
N GLN A 113 -13.89 -14.99 -5.93
CA GLN A 113 -14.77 -13.83 -5.90
C GLN A 113 -14.52 -12.97 -4.66
N GLU A 114 -14.29 -13.60 -3.49
CA GLU A 114 -13.94 -12.89 -2.26
C GLU A 114 -12.60 -12.14 -2.42
N PHE A 115 -11.60 -12.79 -3.00
CA PHE A 115 -10.32 -12.15 -3.34
C PHE A 115 -10.50 -10.94 -4.28
N LEU A 116 -11.23 -11.10 -5.37
CA LEU A 116 -11.50 -10.03 -6.35
C LEU A 116 -12.25 -8.83 -5.72
N ASN A 117 -13.19 -9.12 -4.81
CA ASN A 117 -13.91 -8.08 -4.07
C ASN A 117 -12.98 -7.32 -3.12
N GLY A 118 -12.02 -8.02 -2.52
CA GLY A 118 -11.01 -7.49 -1.59
C GLY A 118 -9.86 -6.70 -2.23
N LEU A 119 -9.84 -6.55 -3.55
CA LEU A 119 -8.79 -5.82 -4.26
C LEU A 119 -8.84 -4.29 -4.05
N GLU A 120 -7.66 -3.68 -3.97
CA GLU A 120 -7.51 -2.22 -4.07
C GLU A 120 -7.85 -1.73 -5.49
N ASN A 121 -8.21 -0.46 -5.66
CA ASN A 121 -8.37 0.17 -6.97
C ASN A 121 -7.20 -0.04 -7.95
N PHE A 122 -5.95 -0.02 -7.47
CA PHE A 122 -4.81 -0.30 -8.33
C PHE A 122 -4.84 -1.74 -8.85
N GLU A 123 -5.06 -2.71 -7.97
CA GLU A 123 -5.17 -4.12 -8.30
C GLU A 123 -6.36 -4.41 -9.21
N LYS A 124 -7.52 -3.77 -8.96
CA LYS A 124 -8.70 -3.86 -9.83
C LYS A 124 -8.40 -3.40 -11.26
N ARG A 125 -7.64 -2.31 -11.40
CA ARG A 125 -7.19 -1.84 -12.73
C ARG A 125 -6.22 -2.83 -13.36
N LEU A 126 -5.25 -3.35 -12.59
CA LEU A 126 -4.30 -4.35 -13.06
C LEU A 126 -5.02 -5.62 -13.57
N PHE A 127 -5.93 -6.17 -12.77
CA PHE A 127 -6.76 -7.31 -13.15
C PHE A 127 -7.55 -7.05 -14.43
N LYS A 128 -8.22 -5.89 -14.54
CA LYS A 128 -8.99 -5.54 -15.75
C LYS A 128 -8.10 -5.48 -16.99
N MET A 129 -6.92 -4.87 -16.89
CA MET A 129 -5.98 -4.78 -18.00
C MET A 129 -5.45 -6.15 -18.41
N SER A 130 -5.00 -6.96 -17.45
CA SER A 130 -4.49 -8.31 -17.70
C SER A 130 -5.56 -9.22 -18.30
N HIS A 131 -6.77 -9.20 -17.76
CA HIS A 131 -7.89 -10.00 -18.27
C HIS A 131 -8.28 -9.62 -19.71
N LEU A 132 -8.35 -8.32 -20.02
CA LEU A 132 -8.59 -7.86 -21.39
C LEU A 132 -7.48 -8.31 -22.33
N SER A 133 -6.21 -8.19 -21.92
CA SER A 133 -5.07 -8.65 -22.71
C SER A 133 -5.13 -10.14 -23.04
N TYR A 134 -5.48 -10.99 -22.07
CA TYR A 134 -5.64 -12.44 -22.31
C TYR A 134 -6.81 -12.75 -23.23
N LYS A 135 -7.94 -12.06 -23.05
CA LYS A 135 -9.11 -12.20 -23.91
C LYS A 135 -8.80 -11.81 -25.36
N ASP A 136 -8.11 -10.69 -25.57
CA ASP A 136 -7.73 -10.20 -26.89
C ASP A 136 -6.72 -11.14 -27.56
N MET A 137 -5.76 -11.67 -26.80
CA MET A 137 -4.82 -12.68 -27.30
C MET A 137 -5.53 -13.96 -27.73
N ASN A 138 -6.47 -14.48 -26.94
CA ASN A 138 -7.25 -15.67 -27.30
C ASN A 138 -8.12 -15.42 -28.54
N ASN A 139 -8.73 -14.24 -28.65
CA ASN A 139 -9.51 -13.85 -29.82
C ASN A 139 -8.63 -13.74 -31.08
N TRP A 140 -7.40 -13.26 -30.94
CA TRP A 140 -6.44 -13.18 -32.04
C TRP A 140 -5.99 -14.57 -32.49
N ILE A 141 -5.62 -15.45 -31.55
CA ILE A 141 -5.25 -16.84 -31.84
C ILE A 141 -6.40 -17.61 -32.51
N ALA A 142 -7.65 -17.34 -32.13
CA ALA A 142 -8.81 -18.02 -32.71
C ALA A 142 -9.21 -17.50 -34.10
N LYS A 143 -8.76 -16.30 -34.49
CA LYS A 143 -9.10 -15.67 -35.78
C LYS A 143 -7.96 -15.71 -36.81
N GLY A 144 -6.72 -15.85 -36.37
CA GLY A 144 -5.53 -16.05 -37.21
C GLY A 144 -5.38 -17.50 -37.62
#